data_AF-A0A6G1HJC7-F1
#
_entry.id   AF-A0A6G1HJC7-F1
#
_cell.length_a   1.000
_cell.length_b   1.000
_cell.length_c   1.000
_cell.angle_alpha   90.00
_cell.angle_beta   90.00
_cell.angle_gamma   90.00
#
_symmetry.space_group_name_H-M   'P 1'
#
loop_
_entity.id
_entity.type
_entity.pdbx_description
1 polymer ?
#
loop_
_entity_poly.entity_id
_entity_poly.type
_entity_poly.pdbx_seq_one_letter_code
_entity_poly.pdbx_strand_id
1 'polypeptide(L)'
;MANPGNVIGGYKATISNPTVSNQAKEHAKEVLEEEYNIPVAEGTRRPSQTAITNEAVEGKNPGNVVGGYKATIHNPRVSESAKEHARETLDAMGVEPPED
;
A
#
# COMPACT_ATOMS: atom_id res chain seq x y z
N MET A 1 6.75 19.46 -1.08
CA MET A 1 7.64 18.37 -0.63
C MET A 1 7.37 17.14 -1.48
N ALA A 2 8.41 16.44 -1.96
CA ALA A 2 8.21 15.11 -2.52
C ALA A 2 7.69 14.19 -1.40
N ASN A 3 6.69 13.36 -1.70
CA ASN A 3 6.21 12.37 -0.75
C ASN A 3 7.32 11.32 -0.58
N PRO A 4 7.80 11.02 0.64
CA PRO A 4 8.85 10.03 0.86
C PRO A 4 8.52 8.67 0.25
N GLY A 5 7.23 8.30 0.18
CA GLY A 5 6.77 7.08 -0.49
C GLY A 5 7.09 7.04 -2.00
N ASN A 6 7.03 8.20 -2.67
CA ASN A 6 7.35 8.28 -4.11
C ASN A 6 8.85 8.12 -4.36
N VAL A 7 9.68 8.68 -3.46
CA VAL A 7 11.14 8.59 -3.53
C VAL A 7 11.58 7.14 -3.31
N ILE A 8 11.07 6.51 -2.25
CA ILE A 8 11.30 5.08 -1.95
C ILE A 8 10.87 4.20 -3.13
N GLY A 9 9.70 4.47 -3.70
CA GLY A 9 9.18 3.74 -4.86
C GLY A 9 10.09 3.84 -6.09
N GLY A 10 10.64 5.03 -6.35
CA GLY A 10 11.60 5.27 -7.43
C GLY A 10 12.88 4.46 -7.27
N TYR A 11 13.50 4.50 -6.09
CA TYR A 11 14.71 3.71 -5.81
C TYR A 11 14.47 2.20 -5.91
N LYS A 12 13.33 1.71 -5.42
CA LYS A 12 12.93 0.29 -5.59
C LYS A 12 12.77 -0.09 -7.06
N ALA A 13 12.22 0.80 -7.89
CA ALA A 13 12.11 0.57 -9.33
C ALA A 13 13.49 0.51 -10.01
N THR A 14 14.43 1.37 -9.62
CA THR A 14 15.83 1.36 -10.09
C THR A 14 16.49 0.00 -9.82
N ILE A 15 16.31 -0.55 -8.62
CA ILE A 15 16.88 -1.86 -8.23
C ILE A 15 16.27 -3.00 -9.06
N SER A 16 14.96 -2.97 -9.28
CA SER A 16 14.23 -3.98 -10.06
C SER A 16 14.50 -3.93 -11.57
N ASN A 17 15.01 -2.81 -12.09
CA ASN A 17 15.11 -2.62 -13.53
C ASN A 17 16.35 -3.35 -14.11
N PRO A 18 16.17 -4.35 -15.01
CA PRO A 18 17.30 -5.06 -15.61
C PRO A 18 18.17 -4.17 -16.51
N THR A 19 17.65 -3.06 -17.02
CA THR A 19 18.40 -2.15 -17.90
C THR A 19 19.26 -1.13 -17.15
N VAL A 20 19.11 -1.05 -15.83
CA VAL A 20 19.88 -0.14 -14.98
C VAL A 20 21.22 -0.79 -14.59
N SER A 21 22.28 0.03 -14.54
CA SER A 21 23.62 -0.41 -14.16
C SER A 21 23.69 -0.89 -12.70
N ASN A 22 24.59 -1.82 -12.42
CA ASN A 22 24.76 -2.36 -11.06
C ASN A 22 25.13 -1.25 -10.05
N GLN A 23 25.99 -0.30 -10.44
CA GLN A 23 26.36 0.85 -9.59
C GLN A 23 25.14 1.69 -9.18
N ALA A 24 24.20 1.93 -10.10
CA ALA A 24 22.99 2.68 -9.79
C ALA A 24 22.04 1.89 -8.87
N LYS A 25 22.04 0.56 -8.96
CA LYS A 25 21.28 -0.31 -8.06
C LYS A 25 21.88 -0.33 -6.66
N GLU A 26 23.20 -0.40 -6.54
CA GLU A 26 23.90 -0.34 -5.25
C GLU A 26 23.63 0.97 -4.54
N HIS A 27 23.81 2.10 -5.23
CA HIS A 27 23.48 3.41 -4.66
C HIS A 27 22.00 3.52 -4.24
N ALA A 28 21.08 3.00 -5.06
CA ALA A 28 19.66 2.98 -4.69
C ALA A 28 19.37 2.12 -3.44
N LYS A 29 20.15 1.07 -3.18
CA LYS A 29 20.05 0.26 -1.95
C LYS A 29 20.57 1.04 -0.74
N GLU A 30 21.75 1.64 -0.86
CA GLU A 30 22.36 2.44 0.22
C GLU A 30 21.42 3.56 0.66
N VAL A 31 20.84 4.32 -0.27
CA VAL A 31 19.89 5.39 0.07
C VAL A 31 18.64 4.84 0.77
N LEU A 32 18.12 3.69 0.34
CA LEU A 32 16.95 3.07 0.99
C LEU A 32 17.26 2.59 2.41
N GLU A 33 18.47 2.09 2.66
CA GLU A 33 18.89 1.60 3.95
C GLU A 33 19.30 2.74 4.90
N GLU A 34 20.10 3.71 4.45
CA GLU A 34 20.58 4.80 5.29
C GLU A 34 19.51 5.87 5.56
N GLU A 35 18.81 6.32 4.51
CA GLU A 35 17.88 7.46 4.63
C GLU A 35 16.50 7.00 5.11
N TYR A 36 16.08 5.80 4.72
CA TYR A 36 14.73 5.28 5.00
C TYR A 36 14.71 4.07 5.94
N ASN A 37 15.87 3.53 6.35
CA ASN A 37 15.98 2.33 7.18
C ASN A 37 15.20 1.13 6.62
N ILE A 38 15.19 0.99 5.28
CA ILE A 38 14.50 -0.08 4.56
C ILE A 38 15.55 -1.11 4.09
N PRO A 39 15.59 -2.32 4.68
CA PRO A 39 16.49 -3.36 4.23
C PRO A 39 16.05 -3.89 2.86
N VAL A 40 16.94 -3.82 1.86
CA VAL A 40 16.67 -4.31 0.50
C VAL A 40 17.52 -5.55 0.20
N ALA A 41 17.01 -6.73 0.54
CA ALA A 41 17.65 -7.99 0.21
C ALA A 41 17.48 -8.33 -1.28
N GLU A 42 18.61 -8.54 -1.98
CA GLU A 42 18.66 -8.87 -3.39
C GLU A 42 18.24 -10.33 -3.61
N GLY A 43 16.97 -10.59 -3.97
CA GLY A 43 16.53 -11.94 -4.31
C GLY A 43 15.08 -12.29 -3.99
N THR A 44 14.33 -11.45 -3.28
CA THR A 44 12.88 -11.65 -3.20
C THR A 44 12.22 -11.12 -4.46
N ARG A 45 11.94 -12.05 -5.38
CA ARG A 45 10.89 -11.89 -6.40
C ARG A 45 9.72 -11.17 -5.74
N ARG A 46 9.26 -10.06 -6.33
CA ARG A 46 8.08 -9.26 -5.94
C ARG A 46 7.35 -9.83 -4.72
N PRO A 47 7.32 -9.18 -3.55
CA PRO A 47 6.13 -9.30 -2.74
C PRO A 47 5.03 -8.60 -3.55
N SER A 48 4.34 -9.34 -4.42
CA SER A 48 2.96 -9.02 -4.72
C SER A 48 2.28 -8.96 -3.36
N GLN A 49 1.96 -7.75 -2.90
CA GLN A 49 1.51 -7.48 -1.53
C GLN A 49 2.52 -7.90 -0.46
N THR A 50 3.01 -6.90 0.27
CA THR A 50 3.13 -6.99 1.72
C THR A 50 3.84 -8.26 2.21
N ALA A 51 5.16 -8.24 2.26
CA ALA A 51 5.84 -8.97 3.33
C ALA A 51 5.33 -8.33 4.64
N ILE A 52 4.27 -8.92 5.18
CA ILE A 52 3.61 -8.52 6.41
C ILE A 52 4.59 -8.90 7.53
N THR A 53 5.57 -8.04 7.78
CA THR A 53 6.13 -7.99 9.13
C THR A 53 5.00 -7.46 10.01
N ASN A 54 4.81 -8.08 11.18
CA ASN A 54 3.75 -7.72 12.12
C ASN A 54 3.83 -6.26 12.62
N GLU A 55 4.85 -5.51 12.21
CA GLU A 55 5.08 -4.09 12.53
C GLU A 55 4.45 -3.13 11.50
N ALA A 56 4.08 -3.58 10.30
CA ALA A 56 3.42 -2.74 9.29
C ALA A 56 1.88 -2.82 9.32
N VAL A 57 1.31 -3.45 10.35
CA VAL A 57 -0.14 -3.52 10.57
C VAL A 57 -0.71 -2.15 10.97
N GLU A 58 0.11 -1.22 11.46
CA GLU A 58 -0.28 0.18 11.72
C GLU A 58 -0.41 1.03 10.45
N GLY A 59 -0.03 0.50 9.27
CA GLY A 59 0.02 1.25 8.01
C GLY A 59 -1.18 1.09 7.07
N LYS A 60 -2.15 0.20 7.36
CA LYS A 60 -3.45 0.26 6.68
C LYS A 60 -4.20 1.41 7.32
N ASN A 61 -4.05 2.60 6.76
CA ASN A 61 -4.80 3.77 7.21
C ASN A 61 -6.29 3.35 7.26
N PRO A 62 -6.90 3.20 8.45
CA PRO A 62 -8.25 2.68 8.57
C PRO A 62 -9.23 3.54 7.76
N GLY A 63 -8.91 4.83 7.56
CA GLY A 63 -9.63 5.73 6.66
C GLY A 63 -9.67 5.28 5.21
N ASN A 64 -8.63 4.62 4.68
CA ASN A 64 -8.63 4.13 3.29
C ASN A 64 -9.55 2.92 3.13
N VAL A 65 -9.58 2.03 4.12
CA VAL A 65 -10.45 0.85 4.13
C VAL A 65 -11.92 1.31 4.22
N VAL A 66 -12.19 2.19 5.18
CA VAL A 66 -13.50 2.83 5.37
C VAL A 66 -13.93 3.56 4.09
N GLY A 67 -13.05 4.36 3.49
CA GLY A 67 -13.33 5.07 2.25
C GLY A 67 -13.69 4.14 1.08
N GLY A 68 -13.01 3.00 0.97
CA GLY A 68 -13.30 1.98 -0.05
C GLY A 68 -14.70 1.37 0.11
N TYR A 69 -15.08 1.03 1.35
CA TYR A 69 -16.43 0.51 1.62
C TYR A 69 -17.52 1.56 1.42
N LYS A 70 -17.29 2.82 1.83
CA LYS A 70 -18.20 3.94 1.54
C LYS A 70 -18.38 4.15 0.03
N ALA A 71 -17.29 4.08 -0.74
CA ALA A 71 -17.35 4.17 -2.20
C ALA A 71 -18.11 2.99 -2.82
N THR A 72 -18.03 1.80 -2.22
CA THR A 72 -18.78 0.63 -2.67
C THR A 72 -20.28 0.84 -2.50
N ILE A 73 -20.73 1.41 -1.38
CA ILE A 73 -22.16 1.67 -1.13
C ILE A 73 -22.75 2.63 -2.16
N HIS A 74 -22.05 3.72 -2.50
CA HIS A 74 -22.54 4.71 -3.47
C HIS A 74 -22.37 4.30 -4.95
N ASN A 75 -21.66 3.21 -5.25
CA ASN A 75 -21.39 2.83 -6.63
C ASN A 75 -22.62 2.14 -7.26
N PRO A 76 -23.28 2.72 -8.28
CA PRO A 76 -24.44 2.09 -8.92
C PRO A 76 -24.08 0.85 -9.75
N ARG A 77 -22.80 0.58 -9.97
CA ARG A 77 -22.31 -0.59 -10.73
C ARG A 77 -22.03 -1.81 -9.85
N VAL A 78 -22.09 -1.70 -8.53
CA VAL A 78 -21.93 -2.85 -7.64
C VAL A 78 -23.28 -3.50 -7.34
N SER A 79 -23.27 -4.77 -6.95
CA SER A 79 -24.47 -5.48 -6.54
C SER A 79 -24.95 -5.03 -5.16
N GLU A 80 -26.25 -5.17 -4.90
CA GLU A 80 -26.84 -4.85 -3.60
C GLU A 80 -26.21 -5.67 -2.46
N SER A 81 -25.90 -6.94 -2.69
CA SER A 81 -25.19 -7.79 -1.73
C SER A 81 -23.78 -7.26 -1.39
N ALA A 82 -23.06 -6.67 -2.37
CA ALA A 82 -21.77 -6.06 -2.11
C ALA A 82 -21.89 -4.76 -1.30
N LYS A 83 -22.98 -4.00 -1.48
CA LYS A 83 -23.27 -2.81 -0.67
C LYS A 83 -23.63 -3.18 0.76
N GLU A 84 -24.45 -4.22 0.95
CA GLU A 84 -24.82 -4.73 2.28
C GLU A 84 -23.58 -5.16 3.06
N HIS A 85 -22.70 -5.97 2.44
CA HIS A 85 -21.45 -6.39 3.06
C HIS A 85 -20.53 -5.22 3.42
N ALA A 86 -20.48 -4.19 2.57
CA ALA A 86 -19.74 -2.96 2.85
C ALA A 86 -20.33 -2.19 4.05
N ARG A 87 -21.66 -2.16 4.21
CA ARG A 87 -22.32 -1.54 5.39
C ARG A 87 -22.00 -2.30 6.67
N GLU A 88 -22.13 -3.63 6.67
CA GLU A 88 -21.81 -4.47 7.82
C GLU A 88 -20.35 -4.31 8.26
N THR A 89 -19.44 -4.22 7.28
CA THR A 89 -18.01 -4.05 7.56
C THR A 89 -17.70 -2.67 8.14
N LEU A 90 -18.39 -1.62 7.68
CA LEU A 90 -18.27 -0.27 8.25
C LEU A 90 -18.80 -0.23 9.69
N ASP A 91 -19.95 -0.85 9.94
CA ASP A 91 -20.55 -0.95 11.28
C ASP A 91 -19.65 -1.71 12.26
N ALA A 92 -19.08 -2.84 11.84
CA ALA A 92 -18.11 -3.61 12.61
C ALA A 92 -16.82 -2.81 12.93
N MET A 93 -16.49 -1.82 12.11
CA MET A 93 -15.38 -0.88 12.33
C MET A 93 -15.77 0.32 13.20
N GLY A 94 -17.02 0.40 13.68
CA GLY A 94 -17.54 1.54 14.43
C GLY A 94 -17.70 2.81 13.58
N VAL A 95 -17.78 2.66 12.25
CA VAL A 95 -18.00 3.75 11.31
C VAL A 95 -19.43 3.70 10.81
N GLU A 96 -20.16 4.78 11.05
CA GLU A 96 -21.53 4.91 10.57
C GLU A 96 -21.57 4.77 9.03
N PRO A 97 -22.32 3.79 8.51
CA PRO A 97 -22.47 3.63 7.07
C PRO A 97 -23.25 4.83 6.50
N PRO A 98 -22.93 5.30 5.28
CA PRO A 98 -23.70 6.36 4.64
C PRO A 98 -25.15 5.92 4.45
N GLU A 99 -26.09 6.74 4.92
CA GLU A 99 -27.51 6.63 4.60
C GLU A 99 -27.74 7.13 3.16
N ASP A 100 -28.56 6.39 2.40
CA ASP A 100 -28.91 6.69 1.00
C ASP A 100 -29.77 7.95 0.83
#